data_AF-A0A3C1U6E5-F1
#
_entry.id   AF-A0A3C1U6E5-F1
#
_cell.length_a   1.000
_cell.length_b   1.000
_cell.length_c   1.000
_cell.angle_alpha   90.00
_cell.angle_beta   90.00
_cell.angle_gamma   90.00
#
_symmetry.space_group_name_H-M   'P 1'
#
loop_
_entity.id
_entity.type
_entity.pdbx_description
1 polymer ?
#
loop_
_entity_poly.entity_id
_entity_poly.type
_entity_poly.pdbx_seq_one_letter_code
_entity_poly.pdbx_strand_id
1 'polypeptide(L)' 'MSEKQSFEVAMNRLNTIIGSLERNDITLDESLVLFEEGLRLVKECDGQLKNFEGKVRELMEHYNAKGE' A
#
# COMPACT_ATOMS: atom_id res chain seq x y z
N MET A 1 2.96 -16.44 -11.96
CA MET A 1 2.51 -16.09 -10.59
C MET A 1 2.61 -14.59 -10.49
N SER A 2 1.49 -13.89 -10.30
CA SER A 2 1.50 -12.43 -10.24
C SER A 2 2.25 -12.00 -8.98
N GLU A 3 3.42 -11.40 -9.15
CA GLU A 3 4.20 -10.78 -8.09
C GLU A 3 3.40 -9.59 -7.56
N LYS A 4 2.52 -9.83 -6.57
CA LYS A 4 1.98 -8.75 -5.74
C LYS A 4 3.17 -8.05 -5.11
N GLN A 5 3.29 -6.74 -5.32
CA GLN A 5 4.35 -5.98 -4.66
C GLN A 5 4.13 -6.08 -3.15
N SER A 6 5.21 -6.29 -2.39
CA SER A 6 5.12 -6.25 -0.93
C SER A 6 4.70 -4.85 -0.49
N PHE A 7 4.02 -4.76 0.65
CA PHE A 7 3.63 -3.49 1.26
C PHE A 7 4.81 -2.51 1.36
N GLU A 8 5.98 -3.00 1.77
CA GLU A 8 7.21 -2.20 1.88
C GLU A 8 7.68 -1.64 0.53
N VAL A 9 7.59 -2.43 -0.54
CA VAL A 9 7.94 -1.99 -1.89
C VAL A 9 6.98 -0.91 -2.37
N ALA A 10 5.67 -1.13 -2.20
CA ALA A 10 4.65 -0.16 -2.58
C ALA A 10 4.81 1.16 -1.79
N MET A 11 5.11 1.08 -0.50
CA MET A 11 5.34 2.25 0.36
C MET A 11 6.60 3.02 -0.02
N ASN A 12 7.70 2.33 -0.34
CA ASN A 12 8.93 2.95 -0.85
C ASN A 12 8.69 3.67 -2.18
N ARG A 13 7.89 3.08 -3.08
CA ARG A 13 7.53 3.72 -4.33
C ARG A 13 6.68 4.96 -4.11
N LEU A 14 5.70 4.90 -3.20
CA LEU A 14 4.90 6.06 -2.79
C LEU A 14 5.77 7.22 -2.29
N ASN A 15 6.75 6.94 -1.43
CA ASN A 15 7.70 7.97 -0.95
C ASN A 15 8.51 8.59 -2.10
N THR A 16 8.92 7.77 -3.07
CA THR A 16 9.65 8.23 -4.27
C THR A 16 8.77 9.13 -5.15
N ILE A 17 7.49 8.80 -5.29
CA ILE A 17 6.50 9.60 -6.01
C ILE A 17 6.31 10.94 -5.33
N ILE A 18 6.10 10.97 -4.01
CA ILE A 18 5.95 12.20 -3.23
C ILE A 18 7.18 13.09 -3.42
N GLY A 19 8.38 12.54 -3.21
CA GLY A 19 9.62 13.30 -3.42
C GLY A 19 9.86 13.73 -4.86
N SER A 20 9.12 13.19 -5.83
CA SER A 20 9.14 13.65 -7.23
C SER A 20 8.12 14.75 -7.52
N LEU A 21 6.93 14.66 -6.92
CA LEU A 21 5.90 15.69 -7.02
C LEU A 21 6.27 16.97 -6.27
N GLU A 22 7.13 16.89 -5.25
CA GLU A 22 7.64 18.05 -4.51
C GLU A 22 8.73 18.84 -5.26
N ARG A 23 9.29 18.28 -6.35
CA ARG A 23 10.29 19.00 -7.14
C ARG A 23 9.61 19.98 -8.10
N ASN A 24 10.16 21.18 -8.23
CA ASN A 24 9.64 22.22 -9.13
C ASN A 24 10.05 22.03 -10.60
N ASP A 25 10.68 20.91 -10.95
CA ASP A 25 11.19 20.61 -12.30
C ASP A 25 10.35 19.57 -13.06
N ILE A 26 9.25 19.10 -12.48
CA ILE A 26 8.36 18.12 -13.10
C ILE A 26 7.33 18.80 -13.99
N THR A 27 7.05 18.19 -15.15
CA THR A 27 5.99 18.67 -16.04
C THR A 27 4.60 18.29 -15.52
N LEU A 28 3.58 18.97 -16.03
CA LEU A 28 2.18 18.68 -15.66
C LEU A 28 1.77 17.25 -16.04
N ASP A 29 2.18 16.79 -17.22
CA ASP A 29 1.87 15.44 -17.71
C ASP A 29 2.54 14.37 -16.85
N GLU A 30 3.81 14.55 -16.49
CA GLU A 30 4.52 13.64 -15.59
C GLU A 30 3.89 13.62 -14.20
N SER A 31 3.46 14.79 -13.69
CA SER A 31 2.78 14.90 -12.41
C SER A 31 1.47 14.10 -12.40
N LEU A 32 0.72 14.14 -13.51
CA LEU A 32 -0.52 13.38 -13.65
C LEU A 32 -0.26 11.86 -13.63
N VAL A 33 0.75 11.40 -14.36
CA VAL A 33 1.14 9.98 -14.38
C VAL A 33 1.56 9.50 -12.99
N LEU A 34 2.41 10.26 -12.30
CA LEU A 34 2.86 9.93 -10.94
C LEU A 34 1.70 9.93 -9.94
N PHE A 35 0.75 10.85 -10.09
CA PHE A 35 -0.43 10.91 -9.25
C PHE A 35 -1.34 9.68 -9.44
N GLU A 36 -1.59 9.27 -10.68
CA GLU A 36 -2.35 8.04 -10.97
C GLU A 36 -1.65 6.81 -10.40
N GLU A 37 -0.33 6.72 -10.53
CA GLU A 37 0.46 5.64 -9.94
C GLU A 37 0.32 5.62 -8.42
N GLY A 38 0.46 6.79 -7.77
CA GLY A 38 0.28 6.95 -6.33
C GLY A 38 -1.08 6.45 -5.85
N LEU A 39 -2.17 6.80 -6.56
CA LEU A 39 -3.51 6.32 -6.22
C LEU A 39 -3.65 4.80 -6.29
N ARG A 40 -3.02 4.16 -7.29
CA ARG A 40 -3.03 2.70 -7.41
C ARG A 40 -2.29 2.04 -6.24
N LEU A 41 -1.11 2.58 -5.89
CA LEU A 41 -0.30 2.08 -4.77
C LEU A 41 -1.02 2.25 -3.42
N VAL A 42 -1.67 3.39 -3.18
CA VAL A 42 -2.48 3.61 -1.96
C VAL A 42 -3.57 2.55 -1.83
N LYS A 43 -4.29 2.27 -2.93
CA LYS A 43 -5.34 1.25 -2.94
C LYS A 43 -4.79 -0.15 -2.69
N GLU A 44 -3.60 -0.45 -3.21
CA GLU A 44 -2.93 -1.73 -2.98
C GLU A 44 -2.51 -1.88 -1.51
N CYS A 45 -1.88 -0.85 -0.93
CA CYS A 45 -1.48 -0.83 0.48
C CYS A 45 -2.69 -1.02 1.41
N ASP A 46 -3.79 -0.28 1.18
CA ASP A 46 -5.05 -0.43 1.93
C ASP A 46 -5.59 -1.87 1.87
N GLY A 47 -5.57 -2.48 0.68
CA GLY A 47 -5.98 -3.87 0.51
C GLY A 47 -5.08 -4.87 1.27
N GLN A 48 -3.78 -4.63 1.31
CA GLN A 48 -2.82 -5.46 2.06
C GLN A 48 -3.05 -5.34 3.57
N LEU A 49 -3.25 -4.12 4.08
CA LEU A 49 -3.54 -3.87 5.50
C LEU A 49 -4.85 -4.54 5.92
N LYS A 50 -5.93 -4.39 5.16
CA LYS A 50 -7.22 -5.03 5.46
C LYS A 50 -7.12 -6.56 5.50
N ASN A 51 -6.36 -7.15 4.59
CA ASN A 51 -6.12 -8.59 4.60
C ASN A 51 -5.32 -9.02 5.84
N PHE A 52 -4.32 -8.24 6.23
CA PHE A 52 -3.54 -8.51 7.44
C PHE A 52 -4.39 -8.38 8.71
N GLU A 53 -5.18 -7.32 8.84
CA GLU A 53 -6.13 -7.12 9.93
C GLU A 53 -7.13 -8.27 10.05
N GLY A 54 -7.66 -8.76 8.92
CA GLY A 54 -8.54 -9.92 8.87
C GLY A 54 -7.89 -11.18 9.46
N LYS A 55 -6.66 -11.49 9.03
CA LYS A 55 -5.90 -12.63 9.56
C LYS A 55 -5.59 -12.51 11.05
N VAL A 56 -5.25 -11.31 11.50
CA VAL A 56 -4.99 -11.03 12.92
C VAL A 56 -6.26 -11.24 13.75
N ARG A 57 -7.41 -10.77 13.25
CA ARG A 57 -8.70 -11.00 13.90
C ARG A 57 -9.04 -12.49 14.01
N GLU A 58 -8.92 -13.23 12.92
CA GLU A 58 -9.15 -14.69 12.92
C GLU A 58 -8.25 -15.39 13.95
N LEU A 59 -6.95 -15.03 14.00
CA LEU A 59 -6.02 -15.59 14.97
C LEU A 59 -6.41 -15.28 16.42
N MET A 60 -6.87 -14.06 16.70
CA MET A 60 -7.35 -13.68 18.04
C MET A 60 -8.63 -14.42 18.43
N GLU A 61 -9.58 -14.58 17.50
CA GLU A 61 -10.80 -15.37 17.73
C GLU A 61 -10.46 -16.84 18.04
N HIS A 62 -9.54 -17.43 17.27
CA HIS A 62 -9.04 -18.79 17.52
C HIS A 62 -8.31 -18.93 18.87
N TYR A 63 -7.56 -17.92 19.30
CA TYR A 63 -6.88 -17.93 20.59
C TYR A 63 -7.89 -17.86 21.75
N ASN A 64 -8.87 -16.97 21.66
CA ASN A 64 -9.90 -16.80 22.69
C ASN A 64 -10.82 -18.02 22.80
N ALA A 65 -11.16 -18.68 21.69
CA ALA A 65 -12.01 -19.87 21.68
C ALA A 65 -11.35 -21.14 22.28
N LYS A 66 -10.04 -21.11 22.53
CA LYS A 66 -9.28 -22.24 23.09
C LYS A 66 -8.99 -22.11 24.59
N GLY A 67 -9.45 -21.01 25.21
CA GLY A 67 -9.27 -20.68 26.62
C GLY A 67 -10.50 -20.95 27.51
N GLU A 68 -11.62 -21.40 26.93
CA GLU A 68 -12.81 -21.94 27.63
C GLU A 68 -12.83 -23.47 27.56
#